data_AF-A0A498CMI7-F1
#
_entry.id   AF-A0A498CMI7-F1
#
_cell.length_a   1.000
_cell.length_b   1.000
_cell.length_c   1.000
_cell.angle_alpha   90.00
_cell.angle_beta   90.00
_cell.angle_gamma   90.00
#
_symmetry.space_group_name_H-M   'P 1'
#
loop_
_entity.id
_entity.type
_entity.pdbx_description
1 polymer ?
#
loop_
_entity_poly.entity_id
_entity_poly.type
_entity_poly.pdbx_seq_one_letter_code
_entity_poly.pdbx_strand_id
1 'polypeptide(L)'
;MRDGVPIAKFTGAYYDYGEIGEHEYAIRAINADDNFVDSDPVFITINIGRVAQIAPEDDLTKIVRLQFRRGEPAMLSAEMEPAGESMNFAGRKFPIYEFGEFLSESYDSSFSVRTREEWDRIKELAISRKTVLYRDVRGNCFYGIISALQFDQDRYSTDFSISLLRVDHVGRIEYDPAEV
;
A
#
# COMPACT_ATOMS: atom_id res chain seq x y z
N MET A 1 11.45 4.44 14.79
CA MET A 1 11.64 5.21 13.55
C MET A 1 12.02 4.24 12.44
N ARG A 2 11.62 4.54 11.22
CA ARG A 2 12.01 3.85 9.98
C ARG A 2 12.58 4.90 9.03
N ASP A 3 13.84 4.74 8.62
CA ASP A 3 14.57 5.69 7.75
C ASP A 3 14.50 7.14 8.27
N GLY A 4 14.67 7.32 9.58
CA GLY A 4 14.58 8.62 10.25
C GLY A 4 13.15 9.16 10.44
N VAL A 5 12.12 8.45 9.99
CA VAL A 5 10.71 8.85 10.15
C VAL A 5 10.09 8.15 11.37
N PRO A 6 9.42 8.88 12.29
CA PRO A 6 8.64 8.26 13.35
C PRO A 6 7.38 7.60 12.77
N ILE A 7 7.24 6.28 12.97
CA ILE A 7 6.13 5.47 12.44
C ILE A 7 5.25 4.83 13.52
N ALA A 8 5.69 4.82 14.78
CA ALA A 8 4.98 4.18 15.88
C ALA A 8 5.45 4.69 17.24
N LYS A 9 4.51 4.75 18.18
CA LYS A 9 4.73 4.94 19.62
C LYS A 9 4.29 3.65 20.32
N PHE A 10 5.14 3.06 21.14
CA PHE A 10 4.89 1.74 21.70
C PHE A 10 5.53 1.57 23.09
N THR A 11 5.04 0.58 23.84
CA THR A 11 5.69 0.04 25.03
C THR A 11 5.89 -1.46 24.81
N GLY A 12 7.11 -1.96 24.99
CA GLY A 12 7.44 -3.36 24.72
C GLY A 12 7.91 -3.59 23.27
N ALA A 13 7.20 -4.41 22.51
CA ALA A 13 7.57 -4.77 21.15
C ALA A 13 6.62 -4.12 20.12
N TYR A 14 7.18 -3.72 18.99
CA TYR A 14 6.44 -3.23 17.83
C TYR A 14 6.83 -4.04 16.59
N TYR A 15 5.83 -4.41 15.79
CA TYR A 15 6.01 -5.11 14.53
C TYR A 15 5.56 -4.19 13.39
N ASP A 16 6.50 -3.85 12.52
CA ASP A 16 6.22 -3.04 11.34
C ASP A 16 5.70 -3.93 10.20
N TYR A 17 4.44 -3.69 9.82
CA TYR A 17 3.79 -4.32 8.68
C TYR A 17 3.57 -3.35 7.52
N GLY A 18 4.14 -2.15 7.56
CA GLY A 18 3.89 -1.06 6.61
C GLY A 18 4.74 -1.07 5.35
N GLU A 19 5.81 -1.88 5.27
CA GLU A 19 6.80 -1.79 4.19
C GLU A 19 7.30 -3.15 3.68
N ILE A 20 8.16 -3.09 2.65
CA ILE A 20 9.01 -4.18 2.14
C ILE A 20 10.40 -3.62 1.79
N GLY A 21 11.40 -4.49 1.78
CA GLY A 21 12.76 -4.12 1.36
C GLY A 21 13.65 -3.72 2.53
N GLU A 22 14.76 -3.06 2.22
CA GLU A 22 15.77 -2.70 3.20
C GLU A 22 15.44 -1.37 3.86
N HIS A 23 15.43 -1.37 5.19
CA HIS A 23 15.14 -0.18 5.98
C HIS A 23 16.06 -0.09 7.19
N GLU A 24 16.31 1.14 7.62
CA GLU A 24 16.97 1.47 8.88
C GLU A 24 15.94 1.67 9.98
N TYR A 25 16.10 0.95 11.10
CA TYR A 25 15.26 1.12 12.28
C TYR A 25 16.07 1.64 13.46
N ALA A 26 15.54 2.66 14.12
CA ALA A 26 16.06 3.19 15.37
C ALA A 26 14.93 3.49 16.35
N ILE A 27 15.18 3.32 17.65
CA ILE A 27 14.24 3.69 18.71
C ILE A 27 14.62 5.08 19.19
N ARG A 28 13.64 5.99 19.22
CA ARG A 28 13.80 7.31 19.84
C ARG A 28 13.09 7.32 21.18
N ALA A 29 13.84 7.62 22.24
CA ALA A 29 13.27 7.94 23.54
C ALA A 29 13.23 9.46 23.69
N ILE A 30 12.10 10.00 24.13
CA ILE A 30 11.87 11.44 24.33
C ILE A 30 11.50 11.66 25.80
N ASN A 31 12.05 12.70 26.43
CA ASN A 31 11.69 13.08 27.79
C ASN A 31 10.64 14.22 27.80
N ALA A 32 10.19 14.63 28.98
CA ALA A 32 9.16 15.68 29.13
C ALA A 32 9.59 17.05 28.59
N ASP A 33 10.90 17.29 28.46
CA ASP A 33 11.48 18.54 27.94
C ASP A 33 11.74 18.49 26.42
N ASP A 34 11.17 17.51 25.72
CA ASP A 34 11.35 17.26 24.28
C ASP A 34 12.81 16.98 23.86
N ASN A 35 13.67 16.62 24.83
CA ASN A 35 14.99 16.09 24.52
C ASN A 35 14.87 14.63 24.11
N PHE A 36 15.62 14.23 23.09
CA PHE A 36 15.60 12.88 22.59
C PHE A 36 16.98 12.21 22.61
N VAL A 37 16.96 10.89 22.73
CA VAL A 37 18.10 10.02 22.46
C VAL A 37 17.65 8.90 21.53
N ASP A 38 18.46 8.65 20.50
CA ASP A 38 18.25 7.56 19.56
C ASP A 38 19.11 6.35 19.95
N SER A 39 18.58 5.15 19.74
CA SER A 39 19.38 3.94 19.78
C SER A 39 20.35 3.88 18.60
N ASP A 40 21.34 2.99 18.69
CA ASP A 40 22.06 2.58 17.49
C ASP A 40 21.08 2.02 16.45
N PRO A 41 21.25 2.34 15.16
CA PRO A 41 20.37 1.87 14.11
C PRO A 41 20.61 0.40 13.79
N VAL A 42 19.53 -0.29 13.41
CA VAL A 42 19.54 -1.67 12.93
C VAL A 42 18.98 -1.71 11.52
N PHE A 43 19.73 -2.32 10.59
CA PHE A 43 19.30 -2.52 9.21
C PHE A 43 18.57 -3.84 9.08
N ILE A 44 17.34 -3.80 8.57
CA ILE A 44 16.47 -4.97 8.42
C ILE A 44 15.94 -5.03 6.99
N THR A 45 15.95 -6.23 6.40
CA THR A 45 15.22 -6.50 5.16
C THR A 45 13.85 -7.10 5.48
N ILE A 46 12.78 -6.35 5.21
CA ILE A 46 11.40 -6.81 5.37
C ILE A 46 11.02 -7.65 4.13
N ASN A 47 10.69 -8.93 4.36
CA ASN A 47 10.30 -9.86 3.31
C ASN A 47 8.89 -10.40 3.57
N ILE A 48 7.98 -10.22 2.61
CA ILE A 48 6.57 -10.66 2.70
C ILE A 48 6.32 -12.07 2.15
N GLY A 49 7.38 -12.84 1.89
CA GLY A 49 7.34 -14.13 1.24
C GLY A 49 7.23 -14.00 -0.29
N ARG A 50 6.82 -15.09 -0.96
CA ARG A 50 6.70 -15.16 -2.43
C ARG A 50 5.26 -14.91 -2.93
N VAL A 51 4.48 -14.11 -2.24
CA VAL A 51 3.07 -13.83 -2.56
C VAL A 51 2.75 -12.36 -2.39
N ALA A 52 1.80 -11.86 -3.18
CA ALA A 52 1.24 -10.54 -2.95
C ALA A 52 0.37 -10.55 -1.68
N GLN A 53 0.28 -9.39 -1.02
CA GLN A 53 -0.44 -9.19 0.23
C GLN A 53 -1.23 -7.89 0.16
N ILE A 54 -2.44 -7.91 0.71
CA ILE A 54 -3.27 -6.73 0.88
C ILE A 54 -3.81 -6.70 2.31
N ALA A 55 -3.80 -5.54 2.94
CA ALA A 55 -4.29 -5.34 4.30
C ALA A 55 -5.00 -3.98 4.41
N PRO A 56 -5.99 -3.82 5.30
CA PRO A 56 -6.59 -2.52 5.53
C PRO A 56 -5.61 -1.62 6.29
N GLU A 57 -5.57 -0.33 5.95
CA GLU A 57 -4.60 0.61 6.51
C GLU A 57 -4.76 0.84 8.03
N ASP A 58 -5.98 0.72 8.55
CA ASP A 58 -6.28 0.85 9.98
C ASP A 58 -5.87 -0.37 10.82
N ASP A 59 -5.59 -1.52 10.19
CA ASP A 59 -5.10 -2.72 10.86
C ASP A 59 -4.27 -3.60 9.90
N LEU A 60 -2.99 -3.26 9.80
CA LEU A 60 -2.03 -3.97 8.93
C LEU A 60 -1.75 -5.41 9.37
N THR A 61 -2.28 -5.88 10.50
CA THR A 61 -2.18 -7.29 10.91
C THR A 61 -3.19 -8.18 10.18
N LYS A 62 -4.27 -7.60 9.63
CA LYS A 62 -5.31 -8.31 8.87
C LYS A 62 -4.90 -8.56 7.42
N ILE A 63 -3.79 -9.27 7.26
CA ILE A 63 -3.19 -9.56 5.95
C ILE A 63 -4.03 -10.62 5.21
N VAL A 64 -4.42 -10.28 3.99
CA VAL A 64 -4.96 -11.23 3.01
C VAL A 64 -3.88 -11.55 1.98
N ARG A 65 -3.56 -12.84 1.84
CA ARG A 65 -2.55 -13.34 0.90
C ARG A 65 -3.17 -13.60 -0.46
N LEU A 66 -2.60 -13.00 -1.49
CA LEU A 66 -3.02 -13.10 -2.89
C LEU A 66 -2.05 -14.03 -3.62
N GLN A 67 -2.20 -15.34 -3.38
CA GLN A 67 -1.20 -16.34 -3.76
C GLN A 67 -1.44 -16.98 -5.13
N PHE A 68 -2.69 -17.23 -5.47
CA PHE A 68 -3.05 -18.07 -6.61
C PHE A 68 -3.77 -17.29 -7.68
N ARG A 69 -3.56 -17.69 -8.93
CA ARG A 69 -4.42 -17.37 -10.06
C ARG A 69 -4.60 -18.65 -10.86
N ARG A 70 -5.84 -18.92 -11.26
CA ARG A 70 -6.20 -20.14 -11.97
C ARG A 70 -5.75 -20.06 -13.42
N GLY A 71 -5.07 -21.11 -13.89
CA GLY A 71 -4.66 -21.25 -15.29
C GLY A 71 -3.45 -20.40 -15.70
N GLU A 72 -3.11 -19.35 -14.96
CA GLU A 72 -2.03 -18.41 -15.28
C GLU A 72 -1.33 -17.89 -14.02
N PRO A 73 -0.07 -17.44 -14.10
CA PRO A 73 0.58 -16.70 -13.02
C PRO A 73 -0.15 -15.38 -12.73
N ALA A 74 -0.10 -14.93 -11.47
CA ALA A 74 -0.59 -13.60 -11.10
C ALA A 74 0.18 -12.51 -11.85
N MET A 75 -0.56 -11.59 -12.44
CA MET A 75 -0.04 -10.45 -13.18
C MET A 75 -0.54 -9.18 -12.49
N LEU A 76 0.35 -8.20 -12.39
CA LEU A 76 0.04 -6.84 -11.96
C LEU A 76 0.25 -5.99 -13.20
N SER A 77 -0.80 -5.37 -13.70
CA SER A 77 -0.71 -4.29 -14.67
C SER A 77 -0.82 -2.97 -13.94
N ALA A 78 -0.08 -1.97 -14.40
CA ALA A 78 -0.12 -0.62 -13.85
C ALA A 78 -0.34 0.37 -14.99
N GLU A 79 -1.17 1.38 -14.73
CA GLU A 79 -1.37 2.52 -15.61
C GLU A 79 -1.02 3.79 -14.83
N MET A 80 -0.18 4.62 -15.42
CA MET A 80 0.31 5.87 -14.84
C MET A 80 -0.05 7.01 -15.78
N GLU A 81 -0.83 7.96 -15.29
CA GLU A 81 -1.29 9.11 -16.05
C GLU A 81 -0.88 10.39 -15.32
N PRO A 82 0.21 11.05 -15.76
CA PRO A 82 0.52 12.40 -15.30
C PRO A 82 -0.61 13.34 -15.75
N ALA A 83 -1.18 14.08 -14.80
CA ALA A 83 -2.18 15.08 -15.12
C ALA A 83 -1.57 16.17 -16.01
N GLY A 84 -2.34 16.68 -16.97
CA GLY A 84 -1.93 17.82 -17.77
C GLY A 84 -3.00 18.22 -18.77
N GLU A 85 -2.83 19.40 -19.34
CA GLU A 85 -3.77 19.99 -20.28
C GLU A 85 -3.08 20.34 -21.60
N SER A 86 -3.78 20.06 -22.70
CA SER A 86 -3.36 20.40 -24.05
C SER A 86 -4.08 21.64 -24.53
N MET A 87 -3.34 22.71 -24.78
CA MET A 87 -3.84 24.00 -25.24
C MET A 87 -3.50 24.22 -26.72
N ASN A 88 -4.51 24.57 -27.51
CA ASN A 88 -4.35 24.94 -28.91
C ASN A 88 -4.35 26.46 -29.07
N PHE A 89 -3.27 27.00 -29.65
CA PHE A 89 -3.14 28.44 -29.92
C PHE A 89 -3.17 28.72 -31.42
N ALA A 90 -3.87 29.77 -31.83
CA ALA A 90 -3.90 30.22 -33.22
C ALA A 90 -2.48 30.50 -33.73
N GLY A 91 -2.18 30.03 -34.94
CA GLY A 91 -0.84 30.17 -35.56
C GLY A 91 0.15 29.08 -35.18
N ARG A 92 -0.20 28.13 -34.30
CA ARG A 92 0.62 26.94 -34.03
C ARG A 92 0.07 25.71 -34.76
N LYS A 93 0.99 24.89 -35.27
CA LYS A 93 0.67 23.60 -35.91
C LYS A 93 0.42 22.49 -34.90
N PHE A 94 1.02 22.58 -33.72
CA PHE A 94 0.92 21.59 -32.64
C PHE A 94 0.51 22.27 -31.33
N PRO A 95 -0.24 21.57 -30.47
CA PRO A 95 -0.64 22.10 -29.16
C PRO A 95 0.56 22.33 -28.23
N ILE A 96 0.35 23.17 -27.22
CA ILE A 96 1.23 23.26 -26.05
C ILE A 96 0.64 22.35 -24.97
N TYR A 97 1.47 21.57 -24.30
CA TYR A 97 1.05 20.75 -23.17
C TYR A 97 1.62 21.31 -21.87
N GLU A 98 0.79 21.46 -20.85
CA GLU A 98 1.17 21.89 -19.50
C GLU A 98 0.88 20.74 -18.52
N PHE A 99 1.89 20.33 -17.75
CA PHE A 99 1.73 19.28 -16.75
C PHE A 99 1.16 19.85 -15.46
N GLY A 100 0.17 19.17 -14.89
CA GLY A 100 -0.31 19.41 -13.54
C GLY A 100 0.57 18.73 -12.49
N GLU A 101 0.21 18.91 -11.21
CA GLU A 101 0.98 18.38 -10.07
C GLU A 101 0.56 16.95 -9.68
N PHE A 102 -0.59 16.48 -10.15
CA PHE A 102 -1.14 15.18 -9.78
C PHE A 102 -0.67 14.07 -10.72
N LEU A 103 -0.38 12.91 -10.14
CA LEU A 103 -0.15 11.66 -10.85
C LEU A 103 -1.25 10.68 -10.46
N SER A 104 -2.01 10.22 -11.45
CA SER A 104 -2.94 9.10 -11.24
C SER A 104 -2.19 7.81 -11.52
N GLU A 105 -2.26 6.87 -10.59
CA GLU A 105 -1.65 5.56 -10.75
C GLU A 105 -2.66 4.49 -10.33
N SER A 106 -3.04 3.64 -11.27
CA SER A 106 -3.95 2.52 -11.06
C SER A 106 -3.22 1.20 -11.30
N TYR A 107 -3.66 0.18 -10.57
CA TYR A 107 -3.12 -1.16 -10.66
C TYR A 107 -4.24 -2.18 -10.77
N ASP A 108 -4.12 -3.08 -11.72
CA ASP A 108 -5.05 -4.19 -11.89
C ASP A 108 -4.33 -5.51 -11.67
N SER A 109 -4.96 -6.38 -10.88
CA SER A 109 -4.42 -7.72 -10.65
C SER A 109 -5.54 -8.73 -10.48
N SER A 110 -5.32 -9.92 -11.05
CA SER A 110 -6.27 -11.03 -11.00
C SER A 110 -5.76 -12.18 -10.16
N PHE A 111 -6.63 -12.75 -9.35
CA PHE A 111 -6.34 -13.83 -8.41
C PHE A 111 -7.51 -14.81 -8.32
N SER A 112 -7.28 -15.91 -7.60
CA SER A 112 -8.26 -16.95 -7.33
C SER A 112 -8.22 -17.37 -5.87
N VAL A 113 -9.39 -17.53 -5.26
CA VAL A 113 -9.56 -18.10 -3.91
C VAL A 113 -10.43 -19.34 -3.96
N ARG A 114 -10.20 -20.27 -3.03
CA ARG A 114 -10.91 -21.56 -3.00
C ARG A 114 -11.93 -21.63 -1.88
N THR A 115 -11.68 -20.91 -0.79
CA THR A 115 -12.55 -20.96 0.39
C THR A 115 -13.50 -19.77 0.40
N ARG A 116 -14.64 -19.96 1.07
CA ARG A 116 -15.63 -18.89 1.22
C ARG A 116 -15.10 -17.80 2.15
N GLU A 117 -14.34 -18.20 3.15
CA GLU A 117 -13.74 -17.34 4.16
C GLU A 117 -12.70 -16.39 3.54
N GLU A 118 -11.84 -16.88 2.65
CA GLU A 118 -10.92 -16.03 1.89
C GLU A 118 -11.67 -15.03 1.01
N TRP A 119 -12.73 -15.48 0.33
CA TRP A 119 -13.54 -14.62 -0.52
C TRP A 119 -14.28 -13.54 0.28
N ASP A 120 -14.80 -13.88 1.46
CA ASP A 120 -15.50 -12.92 2.33
C ASP A 120 -14.55 -11.83 2.84
N ARG A 121 -13.28 -12.16 3.14
CA ARG A 121 -12.25 -11.15 3.49
C ARG A 121 -11.95 -10.19 2.35
N ILE A 122 -11.84 -10.69 1.10
CA ILE A 122 -11.61 -9.83 -0.08
C ILE A 122 -12.79 -8.88 -0.30
N LYS A 123 -14.03 -9.39 -0.19
CA LYS A 123 -15.23 -8.55 -0.29
C LYS A 123 -15.30 -7.52 0.82
N GLU A 124 -14.96 -7.90 2.06
CA GLU A 124 -14.96 -6.97 3.19
C GLU A 124 -13.99 -5.81 2.96
N LEU A 125 -12.78 -6.09 2.45
CA LEU A 125 -11.83 -5.06 2.05
C LEU A 125 -12.43 -4.09 1.02
N ALA A 126 -13.05 -4.62 -0.04
CA ALA A 126 -13.65 -3.79 -1.09
C ALA A 126 -14.86 -2.98 -0.59
N ILE A 127 -15.71 -3.56 0.25
CA ILE A 127 -16.93 -2.90 0.76
C ILE A 127 -16.58 -1.86 1.83
N SER A 128 -15.48 -2.04 2.57
CA SER A 128 -15.05 -1.12 3.62
C SER A 128 -14.78 0.30 3.10
N ARG A 129 -14.43 0.44 1.81
CA ARG A 129 -14.02 1.70 1.15
C ARG A 129 -12.92 2.43 1.92
N LYS A 130 -12.09 1.68 2.64
CA LYS A 130 -10.92 2.19 3.35
C LYS A 130 -9.70 2.11 2.46
N THR A 131 -8.69 2.88 2.84
CA THR A 131 -7.34 2.72 2.31
C THR A 131 -6.82 1.33 2.66
N VAL A 132 -6.09 0.73 1.74
CA VAL A 132 -5.45 -0.57 1.87
C VAL A 132 -3.97 -0.43 1.52
N LEU A 133 -3.12 -1.19 2.20
CA LEU A 133 -1.73 -1.39 1.83
C LEU A 133 -1.63 -2.60 0.90
N TYR A 134 -1.13 -2.39 -0.31
CA TYR A 134 -0.76 -3.45 -1.24
C TYR A 134 0.76 -3.63 -1.26
N ARG A 135 1.21 -4.89 -1.19
CA ARG A 135 2.62 -5.24 -1.31
C ARG A 135 2.83 -6.51 -2.12
N ASP A 136 3.90 -6.58 -2.90
CA ASP A 136 4.25 -7.78 -3.68
C ASP A 136 5.75 -8.14 -3.69
N VAL A 137 6.05 -9.26 -4.34
CA VAL A 137 7.41 -9.82 -4.46
C VAL A 137 8.29 -9.06 -5.45
N ARG A 138 7.71 -8.16 -6.25
CA ARG A 138 8.39 -7.40 -7.30
C ARG A 138 8.86 -6.04 -6.79
N GLY A 139 8.57 -5.72 -5.52
CA GLY A 139 8.95 -4.45 -4.91
C GLY A 139 7.83 -3.41 -4.91
N ASN A 140 6.61 -3.76 -5.33
CA ASN A 140 5.49 -2.84 -5.22
C ASN A 140 5.07 -2.76 -3.75
N CYS A 141 5.03 -1.56 -3.19
CA CYS A 141 4.52 -1.24 -1.85
C CYS A 141 3.82 0.12 -1.93
N PHE A 142 2.51 0.14 -1.83
CA PHE A 142 1.76 1.38 -1.92
C PHE A 142 0.42 1.29 -1.18
N TYR A 143 -0.06 2.46 -0.77
CA TYR A 143 -1.39 2.64 -0.23
C TYR A 143 -2.35 3.04 -1.35
N GLY A 144 -3.56 2.49 -1.32
CA GLY A 144 -4.57 2.72 -2.35
C GLY A 144 -5.97 2.45 -1.85
N ILE A 145 -6.96 2.65 -2.71
CA ILE A 145 -8.33 2.19 -2.50
C ILE A 145 -8.67 1.12 -3.53
N ILE A 146 -9.56 0.20 -3.16
CA ILE A 146 -10.14 -0.74 -4.13
C ILE A 146 -11.22 0.01 -4.92
N SER A 147 -10.92 0.39 -6.16
CA SER A 147 -11.82 1.15 -7.04
C SER A 147 -12.81 0.24 -7.76
N ALA A 148 -12.43 -1.01 -8.02
CA ALA A 148 -13.32 -2.03 -8.58
C ALA A 148 -12.95 -3.44 -8.09
N LEU A 149 -13.97 -4.28 -7.93
CA LEU A 149 -13.85 -5.70 -7.67
C LEU A 149 -14.78 -6.45 -8.63
N GLN A 150 -14.20 -7.20 -9.55
CA GLN A 150 -14.93 -8.07 -10.49
C GLN A 150 -14.67 -9.53 -10.11
N PHE A 151 -15.65 -10.40 -10.25
CA PHE A 151 -15.47 -11.82 -9.95
C PHE A 151 -16.37 -12.72 -10.76
N ASP A 152 -15.85 -13.92 -11.02
CA ASP A 152 -16.57 -15.06 -11.56
C ASP A 152 -16.42 -16.23 -10.58
N GLN A 153 -17.52 -16.92 -10.32
CA GLN A 153 -17.55 -18.04 -9.38
C GLN A 153 -18.03 -19.30 -10.06
N ASP A 154 -17.32 -20.39 -9.84
CA ASP A 154 -17.76 -21.72 -10.20
C ASP A 154 -17.78 -22.65 -8.99
N ARG A 155 -17.91 -23.96 -9.24
CA ARG A 155 -17.97 -24.99 -8.20
C ARG A 155 -16.67 -25.10 -7.38
N TYR A 156 -15.53 -24.68 -7.91
CA TYR A 156 -14.20 -24.97 -7.36
C TYR A 156 -13.49 -23.75 -6.80
N SER A 157 -13.70 -22.58 -7.40
CA SER A 157 -13.01 -21.35 -7.01
C SER A 157 -13.81 -20.10 -7.37
N THR A 158 -13.43 -19.00 -6.72
CA THR A 158 -13.81 -17.65 -7.16
C THR A 158 -12.58 -17.00 -7.75
N ASP A 159 -12.66 -16.70 -9.04
CA ASP A 159 -11.68 -15.87 -9.73
C ASP A 159 -12.12 -14.42 -9.61
N PHE A 160 -11.19 -13.52 -9.33
CA PHE A 160 -11.51 -12.11 -9.16
C PHE A 160 -10.39 -11.22 -9.64
N SER A 161 -10.76 -10.00 -10.03
CA SER A 161 -9.85 -8.92 -10.40
C SER A 161 -10.10 -7.73 -9.48
N ILE A 162 -9.01 -7.19 -8.93
CA ILE A 162 -9.01 -5.99 -8.10
C ILE A 162 -8.35 -4.89 -8.91
N SER A 163 -9.04 -3.75 -9.00
CA SER A 163 -8.46 -2.48 -9.44
C SER A 163 -8.16 -1.64 -8.19
N LEU A 164 -6.90 -1.23 -8.04
CA LEU A 164 -6.43 -0.35 -6.98
C LEU A 164 -6.12 1.01 -7.57
N LEU A 165 -6.61 2.07 -6.95
CA LEU A 165 -6.16 3.43 -7.22
C LEU A 165 -5.19 3.83 -6.11
N ARG A 166 -3.96 4.18 -6.45
CA ARG A 166 -2.97 4.66 -5.49
C ARG A 166 -3.46 5.97 -4.88
N VAL A 167 -3.31 6.10 -3.57
CA VAL A 167 -3.60 7.33 -2.83
C VAL A 167 -2.37 7.75 -2.04
N ASP A 168 -2.31 9.03 -1.71
CA ASP A 168 -1.29 9.51 -0.79
C ASP A 168 -1.55 8.94 0.61
N HIS A 169 -0.49 8.50 1.27
CA HIS A 169 -0.53 8.03 2.65
C HIS A 169 0.77 8.38 3.35
N VAL A 170 0.65 9.13 4.44
CA VAL A 170 1.77 9.54 5.27
C VAL A 170 1.75 8.70 6.54
N GLY A 171 2.61 7.67 6.59
CA GLY A 171 2.78 6.83 7.79
C GLY A 171 3.55 7.49 8.94
N ARG A 172 3.79 8.81 8.85
CA ARG A 172 4.49 9.58 9.89
C ARG A 172 3.53 9.87 11.04
N ILE A 173 3.94 9.56 12.26
CA ILE A 173 3.25 10.02 13.47
C ILE A 173 3.93 11.27 14.04
N GLU A 174 3.16 12.15 14.65
CA GLU A 174 3.72 13.23 15.46
C GLU A 174 4.19 12.70 16.82
N TYR A 175 5.09 13.43 17.45
CA TYR A 175 5.46 13.17 18.84
C TYR A 175 4.40 13.81 19.74
N ASP A 176 3.69 13.01 20.52
CA ASP A 176 2.94 13.60 21.63
C ASP A 176 3.93 13.99 22.73
N PRO A 177 3.81 15.18 23.32
CA PRO A 177 4.53 15.48 24.56
C PRO A 177 4.12 14.47 25.65
N ALA A 178 5.04 14.16 26.56
CA ALA A 178 4.75 13.24 27.67
C ALA A 178 3.52 13.74 28.46
N GLU A 179 2.54 12.88 28.70
CA GLU A 179 1.47 13.18 29.66
C GLU A 179 2.12 13.36 31.03
N VAL A 180 1.86 14.53 31.63
CA VAL A 180 2.46 15.00 32.90
C VAL A 180 1.86 14.27 34.10
#